data_AF-A0A2H9R820-F1
#
_entry.id   AF-A0A2H9R820-F1
#
_cell.length_a   1.000
_cell.length_b   1.000
_cell.length_c   1.000
_cell.angle_alpha   90.00
_cell.angle_beta   90.00
_cell.angle_gamma   90.00
#
_symmetry.space_group_name_H-M   'P 1'
#
loop_
_entity.id
_entity.type
_entity.pdbx_description
1 polymer ?
#
loop_
_entity_poly.entity_id
_entity_poly.type
_entity_poly.pdbx_seq_one_letter_code
_entity_poly.pdbx_strand_id
1 'polypeptide(L)'
;MSLNELRKKILYQNSIEIWIGLSKEKNIDWADTENYKKFIAFLLKNNLNMKQMSICFDESDKASEGGHSKKVFANKLAAINDENSACYSIKLNDSAIELIRKFSL
;
A
#
# COMPACT_ATOMS: atom_id res chain seq x y z
N MET A 1 9.08 7.51 -1.28
CA MET A 1 8.77 8.43 -0.18
C MET A 1 8.45 7.62 1.07
N SER A 2 8.81 8.12 2.25
CA SER A 2 8.50 7.49 3.54
C SER A 2 7.08 7.84 4.02
N LEU A 3 6.51 7.10 4.97
CA LEU A 3 5.16 7.35 5.49
C LEU A 3 4.95 8.80 5.98
N ASN A 4 5.97 9.36 6.62
CA ASN A 4 5.94 10.76 7.09
C ASN A 4 5.88 11.80 5.96
N GLU A 5 6.46 11.50 4.81
CA GLU A 5 6.41 12.38 3.64
C GLU A 5 5.05 12.29 2.94
N LEU A 6 4.48 11.08 2.86
CA LEU A 6 3.15 10.85 2.30
C LEU A 6 2.08 11.63 3.06
N ARG A 7 2.13 11.61 4.41
CA ARG A 7 1.22 12.39 5.28
C ARG A 7 1.23 13.88 4.97
N LYS A 8 2.39 14.46 4.65
CA LYS A 8 2.52 15.91 4.42
C LYS A 8 1.90 16.37 3.10
N LYS A 9 1.70 15.48 2.14
CA LYS A 9 1.20 15.82 0.80
C LYS A 9 -0.31 15.67 0.69
N ILE A 10 -0.86 14.52 1.09
CA ILE A 10 -2.26 14.17 0.86
C ILE A 10 -2.80 13.37 2.06
N LEU A 11 -3.99 13.74 2.52
CA LEU A 11 -4.64 13.14 3.69
C LEU A 11 -5.01 11.65 3.47
N TYR A 12 -5.42 11.31 2.25
CA TYR A 12 -5.78 9.96 1.83
C TYR A 12 -4.74 9.42 0.87
N GLN A 13 -4.08 8.34 1.26
CA GLN A 13 -3.08 7.67 0.45
C GLN A 13 -3.57 6.28 0.07
N ASN A 14 -3.18 5.86 -1.13
CA ASN A 14 -3.37 4.49 -1.59
C ASN A 14 -2.51 3.52 -0.76
N SER A 15 -3.11 2.38 -0.42
CA SER A 15 -2.49 1.31 0.37
C SER A 15 -1.18 0.83 -0.23
N ILE A 16 -1.04 0.86 -1.56
CA ILE A 16 0.21 0.53 -2.26
C ILE A 16 1.31 1.54 -1.93
N GLU A 17 1.06 2.85 -1.91
CA GLU A 17 2.13 3.80 -1.54
C GLU A 17 2.49 3.73 -0.07
N ILE A 18 1.51 3.46 0.79
CA ILE A 18 1.73 3.21 2.21
C ILE A 18 2.63 1.98 2.37
N TRP A 19 2.31 0.89 1.66
CA TRP A 19 3.11 -0.34 1.67
C TRP A 19 4.54 -0.10 1.18
N ILE A 20 4.71 0.64 0.08
CA ILE A 20 6.03 1.02 -0.44
C ILE A 20 6.79 1.85 0.60
N GLY A 21 6.14 2.82 1.24
CA GLY A 21 6.75 3.66 2.28
C GLY A 21 7.19 2.85 3.50
N LEU A 22 6.33 1.96 3.99
CA LEU A 22 6.63 1.06 5.10
C LEU A 22 7.76 0.09 4.75
N SER A 23 7.72 -0.49 3.56
CA SER A 23 8.73 -1.42 3.07
C SER A 23 10.09 -0.75 2.94
N LYS A 24 10.13 0.51 2.48
CA LYS A 24 11.35 1.33 2.50
C LYS A 24 11.87 1.57 3.92
N GLU A 25 11.00 1.90 4.86
CA GLU A 25 11.39 2.09 6.28
C GLU A 25 11.92 0.79 6.92
N LYS A 26 11.38 -0.37 6.53
CA LYS A 26 11.73 -1.69 7.09
C LYS A 26 12.75 -2.49 6.26
N ASN A 27 13.23 -1.94 5.14
CA ASN A 27 14.11 -2.63 4.17
C ASN A 27 13.52 -3.95 3.63
N ILE A 28 12.21 -3.96 3.36
CA ILE A 28 11.46 -5.10 2.82
C ILE A 28 11.26 -4.89 1.31
N ASP A 29 11.24 -5.98 0.54
CA ASP A 29 10.84 -5.92 -0.86
C ASP A 29 9.32 -5.74 -0.97
N TRP A 30 8.90 -4.60 -1.50
CA TRP A 30 7.48 -4.25 -1.59
C TRP A 30 6.78 -4.92 -2.78
N ALA A 31 7.53 -5.45 -3.76
CA ALA A 31 6.95 -6.03 -4.97
C ALA A 31 6.42 -7.45 -4.75
N ASP A 32 6.61 -7.99 -3.55
CA ASP A 32 6.00 -9.24 -3.10
C ASP A 32 4.51 -9.06 -2.79
N THR A 33 3.68 -9.73 -3.58
CA THR A 33 2.22 -9.65 -3.46
C THR A 33 1.69 -10.36 -2.22
N GLU A 34 2.38 -11.39 -1.71
CA GLU A 34 1.93 -12.10 -0.50
C GLU A 34 2.13 -11.23 0.75
N ASN A 35 3.27 -10.56 0.85
CA ASN A 35 3.56 -9.62 1.93
C ASN A 35 2.57 -8.45 1.94
N TYR A 36 2.21 -7.94 0.76
CA TYR A 36 1.13 -6.95 0.65
C TYR A 36 -0.22 -7.49 1.10
N LYS A 37 -0.59 -8.72 0.71
CA LYS A 37 -1.84 -9.33 1.20
C LYS A 37 -1.85 -9.44 2.72
N LYS A 38 -0.75 -9.88 3.33
CA LYS A 38 -0.60 -9.93 4.80
C LYS A 38 -0.76 -8.54 5.42
N PHE A 39 -0.20 -7.52 4.77
CA PHE A 39 -0.35 -6.13 5.20
C PHE A 39 -1.81 -5.68 5.16
N ILE A 40 -2.53 -5.88 4.06
CA ILE A 40 -3.95 -5.52 3.98
C ILE A 40 -4.79 -6.28 5.00
N ALA A 41 -4.58 -7.59 5.13
CA ALA A 41 -5.25 -8.41 6.14
C ALA A 41 -5.02 -7.89 7.56
N PHE A 42 -3.80 -7.44 7.88
CA PHE A 42 -3.49 -6.81 9.15
C PHE A 42 -4.28 -5.51 9.35
N LEU A 43 -4.38 -4.65 8.34
CA LEU A 43 -5.15 -3.41 8.46
C LEU A 43 -6.65 -3.67 8.63
N LEU A 44 -7.20 -4.65 7.89
CA LEU A 44 -8.60 -5.06 8.00
C LEU A 44 -8.90 -5.63 9.39
N LYS A 45 -8.02 -6.50 9.91
CA LYS A 45 -8.13 -7.06 11.26
C LYS A 45 -8.14 -5.99 12.35
N ASN A 46 -7.42 -4.89 12.14
CA ASN A 46 -7.38 -3.78 13.08
C ASN A 46 -8.50 -2.74 12.84
N ASN A 47 -9.49 -3.04 12.00
CA ASN A 47 -10.63 -2.18 11.70
C ASN A 47 -10.21 -0.76 11.25
N LEU A 48 -9.08 -0.66 10.53
CA LEU A 48 -8.65 0.61 9.99
C LEU A 48 -9.68 1.11 8.98
N ASN A 49 -10.06 2.39 9.06
CA ASN A 49 -10.99 2.98 8.11
C ASN A 49 -10.32 3.10 6.73
N MET A 50 -10.66 2.15 5.86
CA MET A 50 -10.13 1.98 4.53
C MET A 50 -11.29 1.88 3.55
N LYS A 51 -11.19 2.58 2.42
CA LYS A 51 -12.19 2.50 1.35
C LYS A 51 -11.60 1.81 0.14
N GLN A 52 -12.15 0.67 -0.25
CA GLN A 52 -11.71 -0.03 -1.45
C GLN A 52 -11.88 0.90 -2.66
N MET A 53 -10.83 1.00 -3.48
CA MET A 53 -10.86 1.75 -4.73
C MET A 53 -10.66 0.81 -5.91
N SER A 54 -11.36 1.09 -7.01
CA SER A 54 -11.08 0.44 -8.28
C SER A 54 -9.69 0.84 -8.73
N ILE A 55 -8.84 -0.15 -8.96
CA ILE A 55 -7.46 0.06 -9.38
C ILE A 55 -7.49 0.58 -10.82
N CYS A 56 -7.25 1.88 -11.00
CA CYS A 56 -7.09 2.48 -12.32
C CYS A 56 -5.65 3.01 -12.44
N PHE A 57 -4.73 2.16 -12.88
CA PHE A 57 -3.43 2.63 -13.36
C PHE A 57 -3.57 2.84 -14.86
N ASP A 58 -3.54 4.11 -15.28
CA ASP A 58 -3.45 4.45 -16.69
C ASP A 58 -2.21 3.80 -17.30
N GLU A 59 -2.33 3.27 -18.51
CA GLU A 59 -1.23 2.54 -19.14
C GLU A 59 0.04 3.37 -19.32
N SER A 60 -0.08 4.70 -19.29
CA SER A 60 0.99 5.68 -19.46
C SER A 60 1.83 5.92 -18.20
N ASP A 61 1.44 5.38 -17.04
CA ASP A 61 2.11 5.66 -15.77
C ASP A 61 3.46 4.92 -15.66
N LYS A 62 4.55 5.65 -15.92
CA LYS A 62 5.95 5.17 -15.85
C LYS A 62 6.52 5.17 -14.43
N ALA A 63 5.70 5.14 -13.37
CA ALA A 63 6.20 5.18 -12.01
C ALA A 63 6.91 3.87 -11.61
N SER A 64 8.23 3.84 -11.81
CA SER A 64 9.13 2.83 -11.29
C SER A 64 9.78 3.32 -9.98
N GLU A 65 9.64 2.56 -8.90
CA GLU A 65 10.28 2.85 -7.60
C GLU A 65 11.18 1.67 -7.21
N GLY A 66 12.49 1.89 -7.06
CA GLY A 66 13.42 0.83 -6.62
C GLY A 66 13.54 -0.35 -7.59
N GLY A 67 13.39 -0.13 -8.90
CA GLY A 67 13.48 -1.18 -9.92
C GLY A 67 12.16 -1.91 -10.21
N HIS A 68 11.11 -1.66 -9.42
CA HIS A 68 9.79 -2.27 -9.61
C HIS A 68 8.77 -1.25 -10.12
N SER A 69 7.90 -1.69 -11.03
CA SER A 69 6.80 -0.87 -11.56
C SER A 69 5.56 -1.01 -10.69
N LYS A 70 5.04 0.10 -10.18
CA LYS A 70 3.78 0.12 -9.40
C LYS A 70 2.61 -0.45 -10.22
N LYS A 71 2.59 -0.15 -11.53
CA LYS A 71 1.60 -0.69 -12.49
C LYS A 71 1.66 -2.22 -12.55
N VAL A 72 2.85 -2.79 -12.73
CA VAL A 72 3.01 -4.26 -12.77
C VAL A 72 2.57 -4.91 -11.47
N PHE A 73 2.95 -4.32 -10.34
CA PHE A 73 2.54 -4.81 -9.02
C PHE A 73 1.02 -4.76 -8.84
N ALA A 74 0.40 -3.63 -9.18
CA ALA A 74 -1.05 -3.48 -9.12
C ALA A 74 -1.80 -4.44 -10.04
N ASN A 75 -1.29 -4.68 -11.25
CA ASN A 75 -1.86 -5.68 -12.17
C ASN A 75 -1.77 -7.09 -11.61
N LYS A 76 -0.63 -7.46 -10.98
CA LYS A 76 -0.51 -8.75 -10.29
C LYS A 76 -1.55 -8.88 -9.18
N LEU A 77 -1.73 -7.83 -8.37
CA LEU A 77 -2.73 -7.79 -7.31
C LEU A 77 -4.16 -7.89 -7.85
N ALA A 78 -4.48 -7.20 -8.94
CA ALA A 78 -5.77 -7.27 -9.61
C ALA A 78 -6.06 -8.67 -10.17
N ALA A 79 -5.04 -9.34 -10.72
CA ALA A 79 -5.16 -10.71 -11.24
C ALA A 79 -5.44 -11.76 -10.15
N ILE A 80 -5.05 -11.51 -8.90
CA ILE A 80 -5.34 -12.41 -7.77
C ILE A 80 -6.83 -12.40 -7.41
N ASN A 81 -7.53 -11.28 -7.63
CA ASN A 81 -8.96 -11.12 -7.35
C ASN A 81 -9.35 -11.52 -5.90
N ASP A 82 -8.60 -11.07 -4.90
CA ASP A 82 -8.79 -11.33 -3.47
C ASP A 82 -9.04 -10.01 -2.71
N GLU A 83 -9.80 -10.04 -1.61
CA GLU A 83 -10.04 -8.83 -0.81
C GLU A 83 -8.72 -8.22 -0.29
N ASN A 84 -7.76 -9.06 0.06
CA ASN A 84 -6.46 -8.61 0.57
C ASN A 84 -5.52 -8.17 -0.55
N SER A 85 -5.85 -8.45 -1.82
CA SER A 85 -5.11 -7.92 -2.96
C SER A 85 -5.73 -6.64 -3.52
N ALA A 86 -6.89 -6.21 -3.03
CA ALA A 86 -7.49 -4.95 -3.46
C ALA A 86 -6.65 -3.73 -3.03
N CYS A 87 -6.82 -2.63 -3.74
CA CYS A 87 -6.23 -1.35 -3.37
C CYS A 87 -7.24 -0.55 -2.54
N TYR A 88 -6.76 0.04 -1.46
CA TYR A 88 -7.57 0.79 -0.53
C TYR A 88 -7.07 2.23 -0.41
N SER A 89 -7.99 3.16 -0.27
CA SER A 89 -7.71 4.52 0.15
C SER A 89 -7.75 4.58 1.68
N ILE A 90 -6.64 5.02 2.27
CA ILE A 90 -6.41 5.02 3.70
C ILE A 90 -6.11 6.45 4.14
N LYS A 91 -6.81 6.92 5.19
CA LYS A 91 -6.50 8.20 5.81
C LYS A 91 -5.24 8.08 6.67
N LEU A 92 -4.14 8.72 6.27
CA LEU A 92 -2.90 8.74 7.05
C LEU A 92 -2.98 9.78 8.19
N ASN A 93 -3.66 9.42 9.29
CA ASN A 93 -3.56 10.12 10.56
C ASN A 93 -2.49 9.48 11.47
N ASP A 94 -2.15 10.11 12.58
CA ASP A 94 -1.11 9.61 13.50
C ASP A 94 -1.40 8.19 13.98
N SER A 95 -2.65 7.90 14.37
CA SER A 95 -3.07 6.56 14.78
C SER A 95 -2.90 5.50 13.69
N ALA A 96 -3.21 5.83 12.42
CA ALA A 96 -3.01 4.94 11.29
C ALA A 96 -1.52 4.70 11.05
N ILE A 97 -0.68 5.74 11.08
CA ILE A 97 0.77 5.60 10.90
C ILE A 97 1.39 4.73 11.99
N GLU A 98 1.02 4.95 13.24
CA GLU A 98 1.46 4.12 14.36
C GLU A 98 1.03 2.66 14.19
N LEU A 99 -0.21 2.42 13.76
CA LEU A 99 -0.70 1.07 13.48
C LEU A 99 0.06 0.40 12.33
N ILE A 100 0.21 1.10 11.21
CA ILE A 100 0.93 0.63 10.01
C ILE A 100 2.37 0.24 10.36
N ARG A 101 3.04 1.01 11.21
CA ARG A 101 4.42 0.71 11.65
C ARG A 101 4.53 -0.51 12.55
N LYS A 102 3.46 -0.86 13.29
CA LYS A 102 3.38 -2.09 14.09
C LYS A 102 3.27 -3.35 13.24
N PHE A 103 2.94 -3.23 11.95
CA PHE A 103 2.97 -4.36 11.05
C PHE A 103 4.40 -4.92 10.93
N SER A 104 4.51 -6.24 11.04
CA SER A 104 5.75 -6.99 10.84
C SER A 104 5.41 -8.28 10.10
N LEU A 105 6.33 -8.70 9.22
CA LEU A 105 6.18 -9.90 8.39
C LEU A 105 6.46 -11.20 9.15
#